data_AF-A0A949E2H3-F1
#
_entry.id   AF-A0A949E2H3-F1
#
_cell.length_a   1.000
_cell.length_b   1.000
_cell.length_c   1.000
_cell.angle_alpha   90.00
_cell.angle_beta   90.00
_cell.angle_gamma   90.00
#
_symmetry.space_group_name_H-M   'P 1'
#
loop_
_entity.id
_entity.type
_entity.pdbx_description
1 polymer ?
#
loop_
_entity_poly.entity_id
_entity_poly.type
_entity_poly.pdbx_seq_one_letter_code
_entity_poly.pdbx_strand_id
1 'polypeptide(L)'
;MLIGNNEELLSVVYGPAPQATWPLLNSDPAALARRNGLWEAIFTVSDGLLIDSATDNVTNHGYLRQHWASVTPEPTIAPILVSTVPSRIGENDVDTVLHNLLSRLGSAAVFEGMCNPPGGDWSGISLQTTNRDMELRWLSLPRVSKTHAKRPDHVFQIFGLGQKPIVLAVESKELAGAVEARIGPRLKTYLSDLLASPASVQRRNPQKTWNHSEVILDIHDFALASAVAFLPRNELDVDVVRKKSESDLVLSFYFAADGAQCEIRCTPCTVIGDLIARYLCTLTLGKSGISVRRDQ
;
A
#
# COMPACT_ATOMS: atom_id res chain seq x y z
N MET A 1 11.51 -10.95 -2.37
CA MET A 1 10.75 -12.21 -2.21
C MET A 1 11.73 -13.22 -1.64
N LEU A 2 11.46 -13.80 -0.47
CA LEU A 2 12.31 -14.87 0.09
C LEU A 2 11.66 -16.18 -0.31
N ILE A 3 12.29 -16.90 -1.23
CA ILE A 3 11.84 -18.22 -1.69
C ILE A 3 12.85 -19.22 -1.15
N GLY A 4 12.39 -20.34 -0.59
CA GLY A 4 13.28 -21.39 -0.10
C GLY A 4 14.07 -22.02 -1.25
N ASN A 5 15.28 -22.50 -0.98
CA ASN A 5 16.18 -23.08 -1.99
C ASN A 5 15.64 -24.35 -2.70
N ASN A 6 14.50 -24.89 -2.24
CA ASN A 6 13.90 -26.12 -2.76
C ASN A 6 12.64 -25.87 -3.61
N GLU A 7 12.27 -24.61 -3.83
CA GLU A 7 11.07 -24.26 -4.60
C GLU A 7 11.47 -23.88 -6.02
N GLU A 8 10.72 -24.36 -7.01
CA GLU A 8 10.84 -23.90 -8.40
C GLU A 8 9.86 -22.76 -8.64
N LEU A 9 10.35 -21.62 -9.14
CA LEU A 9 9.52 -20.44 -9.37
C LEU A 9 9.20 -20.26 -10.87
N LEU A 10 7.90 -20.28 -11.19
CA LEU A 10 7.39 -19.85 -12.48
C LEU A 10 6.87 -18.41 -12.41
N SER A 11 7.47 -17.51 -13.17
CA SER A 11 6.98 -16.14 -13.33
C SER A 11 6.10 -16.02 -14.57
N VAL A 12 4.91 -15.44 -14.43
CA VAL A 12 4.04 -15.08 -15.56
C VAL A 12 4.08 -13.57 -15.73
N VAL A 13 4.64 -13.10 -16.85
CA VAL A 13 4.69 -11.68 -17.21
C VAL A 13 3.64 -11.43 -18.27
N TYR A 14 2.64 -10.61 -17.92
CA TYR A 14 1.54 -10.29 -18.82
C TYR A 14 1.34 -8.78 -18.99
N GLY A 15 0.83 -8.39 -20.15
CA GLY A 15 0.57 -7.00 -20.52
C GLY A 15 1.67 -6.37 -21.39
N PRO A 16 1.45 -5.15 -21.90
CA PRO A 16 2.32 -4.54 -22.90
C PRO A 16 3.68 -4.15 -22.30
N ALA A 17 4.76 -4.41 -23.04
CA ALA A 17 6.10 -3.91 -22.75
C ALA A 17 6.66 -3.08 -23.92
N PRO A 18 7.70 -2.25 -23.69
CA PRO A 18 8.41 -1.56 -24.76
C PRO A 18 8.89 -2.54 -25.84
N GLN A 19 8.78 -2.18 -27.12
CA GLN A 19 9.13 -3.07 -28.23
C GLN A 19 10.58 -3.59 -28.17
N ALA A 20 11.50 -2.81 -27.59
CA ALA A 20 12.90 -3.19 -27.39
C ALA A 20 13.09 -4.33 -26.36
N THR A 21 12.10 -4.61 -25.51
CA THR A 21 12.15 -5.67 -24.50
C THR A 21 12.28 -7.05 -25.15
N TRP A 22 11.50 -7.34 -26.19
CA TRP A 22 11.41 -8.69 -26.75
C TRP A 22 12.66 -9.17 -27.47
N PRO A 23 13.31 -8.34 -28.32
CA PRO A 23 14.60 -8.72 -28.90
C PRO A 23 15.64 -8.98 -27.82
N LEU A 24 15.71 -8.15 -26.78
CA LEU A 24 16.66 -8.33 -25.68
C LEU A 24 16.36 -9.57 -24.85
N LEU A 25 15.09 -9.87 -24.56
CA LEU A 25 14.70 -11.11 -23.88
C LEU A 25 15.21 -12.33 -24.65
N ASN A 26 15.13 -12.29 -25.98
CA ASN A 26 15.54 -13.42 -26.80
C ASN A 26 17.07 -13.52 -27.00
N SER A 27 17.77 -12.39 -27.23
CA SER A 27 19.18 -12.41 -27.64
C SER A 27 20.18 -11.98 -26.58
N ASP A 28 19.77 -11.17 -25.60
CA ASP A 28 20.66 -10.67 -24.53
C ASP A 28 19.87 -10.39 -23.23
N PRO A 29 19.48 -11.45 -22.49
CA PRO A 29 18.81 -11.30 -21.19
C PRO A 29 19.62 -10.46 -20.19
N ALA A 30 20.95 -10.41 -20.31
CA ALA A 30 21.85 -9.60 -19.48
C ALA A 30 21.54 -8.13 -19.62
N ALA A 31 21.50 -7.67 -20.87
CA ALA A 31 21.24 -6.28 -21.19
C ALA A 31 19.82 -5.90 -20.79
N LEU A 32 18.85 -6.83 -20.90
CA LEU A 32 17.50 -6.60 -20.43
C LEU A 32 17.46 -6.40 -18.91
N ALA A 33 18.08 -7.28 -18.12
CA ALA A 33 18.16 -7.15 -16.66
C ALA A 33 18.81 -5.84 -16.23
N ARG A 34 19.98 -5.50 -16.79
CA ARG A 34 20.70 -4.25 -16.46
C ARG A 34 19.88 -2.99 -16.74
N ARG A 35 18.95 -3.04 -17.70
CA ARG A 35 18.12 -1.90 -18.10
C ARG A 35 16.80 -1.84 -17.34
N ASN A 36 16.39 -2.93 -16.69
CA ASN A 36 15.07 -3.02 -16.09
C ASN A 36 15.08 -3.93 -14.86
N GLY A 37 14.93 -3.32 -13.69
CA GLY A 37 14.94 -4.01 -12.39
C GLY A 37 13.84 -5.06 -12.21
N LEU A 38 12.72 -4.99 -12.94
CA LEU A 38 11.71 -6.06 -12.93
C LEU A 38 12.28 -7.33 -13.58
N TRP A 39 12.91 -7.18 -14.75
CA TRP A 39 13.52 -8.31 -15.46
C TRP A 39 14.73 -8.87 -14.71
N GLU A 40 15.54 -7.99 -14.10
CA GLU A 40 16.61 -8.41 -13.19
C GLU A 40 16.07 -9.29 -12.05
N ALA A 41 15.01 -8.83 -11.36
CA ALA A 41 14.40 -9.59 -10.27
C ALA A 41 13.85 -10.93 -10.76
N ILE A 42 13.13 -10.96 -11.88
CA ILE A 42 12.58 -12.19 -12.48
C ILE A 42 13.70 -13.18 -12.80
N PHE A 43 14.75 -12.76 -13.50
CA PHE A 43 15.86 -13.66 -13.88
C PHE A 43 16.65 -14.16 -12.67
N THR A 44 16.76 -13.34 -11.63
CA THR A 44 17.47 -13.69 -10.39
C THR A 44 16.75 -14.81 -9.62
N VAL A 45 15.41 -14.80 -9.59
CA VAL A 45 14.64 -15.69 -8.71
C VAL A 45 13.84 -16.78 -9.41
N SER A 46 13.58 -16.65 -10.72
CA SER A 46 12.71 -17.59 -11.45
C SER A 46 13.47 -18.77 -12.03
N ASP A 47 12.80 -19.91 -12.16
CA ASP A 47 13.24 -21.11 -12.85
C ASP A 47 12.56 -21.26 -14.22
N GLY A 48 11.37 -20.66 -14.35
CA GLY A 48 10.62 -20.56 -15.59
C GLY A 48 9.97 -19.20 -15.76
N LEU A 49 9.70 -18.85 -17.01
CA LEU A 49 9.07 -17.60 -17.41
C LEU A 49 8.05 -17.87 -18.50
N LEU A 50 6.81 -17.41 -18.29
CA LEU A 50 5.77 -17.35 -19.31
C LEU A 50 5.47 -15.90 -19.67
N ILE A 51 5.34 -15.61 -20.96
CA ILE A 51 5.04 -14.29 -21.50
C ILE A 51 3.68 -14.30 -22.16
N ASP A 52 2.82 -13.36 -21.76
CA ASP A 52 1.54 -13.07 -22.40
C ASP A 52 1.42 -11.56 -22.66
N SER A 53 1.90 -11.11 -23.82
CA SER A 53 1.90 -9.68 -24.14
C SER A 53 1.34 -9.41 -25.52
N ALA A 54 0.39 -8.47 -25.58
CA ALA A 54 -0.14 -7.95 -26.83
C ALA A 54 0.89 -7.20 -27.70
N THR A 55 2.07 -6.88 -27.15
CA THR A 55 3.17 -6.24 -27.91
C THR A 55 4.31 -7.21 -28.21
N ASP A 56 4.19 -8.48 -27.80
CA ASP A 56 5.18 -9.47 -28.16
C ASP A 56 5.03 -9.80 -29.65
N ASN A 57 6.15 -9.69 -30.38
CA ASN A 57 6.26 -10.16 -31.76
C ASN A 57 7.12 -11.44 -31.79
N VAL A 58 7.22 -12.14 -30.65
CA VAL A 58 8.08 -13.31 -30.47
C VAL A 58 7.23 -14.57 -30.53
N THR A 59 7.75 -15.60 -31.19
CA THR A 59 7.09 -16.90 -31.34
C THR A 59 7.24 -17.80 -30.10
N ASN A 60 8.14 -17.44 -29.18
CA ASN A 60 8.37 -18.20 -27.96
C ASN A 60 7.79 -17.46 -26.75
N HIS A 61 6.83 -18.11 -26.09
CA HIS A 61 6.14 -17.59 -24.91
C HIS A 61 6.64 -18.23 -23.61
N GLY A 62 7.57 -19.21 -23.68
CA GLY A 62 8.08 -19.93 -22.53
C GLY A 62 9.61 -19.99 -22.52
N TYR A 63 10.21 -19.61 -21.40
CA TYR A 63 11.66 -19.65 -21.22
C TYR A 63 11.99 -20.36 -19.89
N LEU A 64 12.98 -21.25 -19.91
CA LEU A 64 13.53 -21.87 -18.71
C LEU A 64 14.81 -21.15 -18.30
N ARG A 65 15.21 -21.27 -17.03
CA ARG A 65 16.40 -20.61 -16.46
C ARG A 65 17.65 -20.73 -17.32
N GLN A 66 17.85 -21.85 -18.00
CA GLN A 66 18.98 -22.08 -18.90
C GLN A 66 19.14 -20.99 -19.98
N HIS A 67 18.04 -20.34 -20.39
CA HIS A 67 18.03 -19.25 -21.36
C HIS A 67 18.75 -17.98 -20.86
N TRP A 68 18.80 -17.76 -19.54
CA TRP A 68 19.46 -16.61 -18.91
C TRP A 68 20.51 -16.98 -17.85
N ALA A 69 20.74 -18.28 -17.63
CA ALA A 69 21.66 -18.79 -16.61
C ALA A 69 23.12 -18.41 -16.89
N SER A 70 23.55 -18.44 -18.16
CA SER A 70 24.92 -18.08 -18.58
C SER A 70 25.26 -16.59 -18.42
N VAL A 71 24.28 -15.82 -17.96
CA VAL A 71 24.25 -14.37 -18.07
C VAL A 71 24.11 -13.69 -16.70
N THR A 72 23.75 -14.46 -15.68
CA THR A 72 23.59 -13.97 -14.31
C THR A 72 24.91 -14.16 -13.58
N PRO A 73 25.60 -13.08 -13.17
CA PRO A 73 26.82 -13.22 -12.37
C PRO A 73 26.51 -13.99 -11.09
N GLU A 74 27.40 -14.91 -10.69
CA GLU A 74 27.41 -15.48 -9.35
C GLU A 74 27.45 -14.31 -8.34
N PRO A 75 26.48 -14.18 -7.43
CA PRO A 75 26.46 -13.07 -6.50
C PRO A 75 27.67 -13.19 -5.56
N THR A 76 28.56 -12.20 -5.59
CA THR A 76 29.62 -12.09 -4.60
C THR A 76 28.98 -11.77 -3.25
N ILE A 77 28.84 -12.77 -2.39
CA ILE A 77 28.33 -12.58 -1.03
C ILE A 77 29.43 -11.90 -0.20
N ALA A 78 29.45 -10.57 -0.25
CA ALA A 78 30.22 -9.80 0.72
C ALA A 78 29.54 -9.89 2.10
N PRO A 79 30.29 -9.97 3.20
CA PRO A 79 29.71 -9.82 4.53
C PRO A 79 29.05 -8.44 4.63
N ILE A 80 27.72 -8.44 4.67
CA ILE A 80 26.95 -7.22 4.84
C ILE A 80 26.94 -6.90 6.33
N LEU A 81 27.81 -5.99 6.76
CA LEU A 81 27.68 -5.34 8.07
C LEU A 81 26.56 -4.30 7.95
N VAL A 82 25.37 -4.66 8.42
CA VAL A 82 24.22 -3.75 8.48
C VAL A 82 24.26 -3.01 9.82
N SER A 83 24.17 -1.68 9.79
CA SER A 83 23.98 -0.86 10.99
C SER A 83 22.69 -1.28 11.71
N THR A 84 22.73 -1.37 13.03
CA THR A 84 21.52 -1.61 13.85
C THR A 84 20.66 -0.35 14.00
N VAL A 85 21.15 0.79 13.53
CA VAL A 85 20.45 2.07 13.53
C VAL A 85 20.08 2.44 12.08
N PRO A 86 18.83 2.85 11.81
CA PRO A 86 18.44 3.29 10.48
C PRO A 86 19.29 4.48 10.02
N SER A 87 19.78 4.43 8.79
CA SER A 87 20.55 5.53 8.20
C SER A 87 19.69 6.76 7.90
N ARG A 88 18.37 6.57 7.79
CA ARG A 88 17.39 7.61 7.52
C ARG A 88 16.00 7.11 7.93
N ILE A 89 15.19 8.06 8.41
CA ILE A 89 13.76 7.91 8.61
C ILE A 89 13.05 8.58 7.43
N GLY A 90 12.07 7.91 6.83
CA GLY A 90 11.36 8.37 5.64
C GLY A 90 9.90 7.90 5.58
N GLU A 91 9.32 7.93 4.38
CA GLU A 91 7.93 7.55 4.12
C GLU A 91 7.62 6.10 4.54
N ASN A 92 8.54 5.16 4.27
CA ASN A 92 8.37 3.76 4.65
C ASN A 92 8.20 3.57 6.17
N ASP A 93 8.84 4.42 6.99
CA ASP A 93 8.71 4.39 8.45
C ASP A 93 7.34 4.91 8.88
N VAL A 94 6.85 5.97 8.22
CA VAL A 94 5.47 6.47 8.40
C VAL A 94 4.46 5.38 8.07
N ASP A 95 4.62 4.71 6.92
CA ASP A 95 3.76 3.60 6.50
C ASP A 95 3.78 2.44 7.48
N THR A 96 4.97 2.09 7.97
CA THR A 96 5.15 1.02 8.94
C THR A 96 4.46 1.36 10.27
N VAL A 97 4.61 2.59 10.76
CA VAL A 97 3.94 3.01 12.01
C VAL A 97 2.42 3.05 11.83
N LEU A 98 1.92 3.56 10.69
CA LEU A 98 0.48 3.52 10.37
C LEU A 98 -0.08 2.11 10.36
N HIS A 99 0.59 1.20 9.64
CA HIS A 99 0.22 -0.21 9.58
C HIS A 99 0.15 -0.80 10.99
N ASN A 100 1.18 -0.62 11.82
CA ASN A 100 1.19 -1.16 13.18
C ASN A 100 0.13 -0.53 14.07
N LEU A 101 -0.04 0.80 14.03
CA LEU A 101 -1.02 1.51 14.84
C LEU A 101 -2.44 0.99 14.57
N LEU A 102 -2.81 0.84 13.30
CA LEU A 102 -4.19 0.56 12.93
C LEU A 102 -4.47 -0.93 12.78
N SER A 103 -3.57 -1.72 12.19
CA SER A 103 -3.79 -3.17 11.99
C SER A 103 -3.46 -4.02 13.22
N ARG A 104 -2.51 -3.58 14.06
CA ARG A 104 -2.05 -4.35 15.23
C ARG A 104 -2.55 -3.79 16.55
N LEU A 105 -2.49 -2.46 16.71
CA LEU A 105 -2.89 -1.78 17.95
C LEU A 105 -4.33 -1.24 17.92
N GLY A 106 -4.93 -1.14 16.72
CA GLY A 106 -6.28 -0.63 16.47
C GLY A 106 -7.41 -1.53 16.94
N SER A 107 -7.14 -2.49 17.83
CA SER A 107 -8.10 -3.45 18.39
C SER A 107 -8.88 -4.26 17.33
N ALA A 108 -9.90 -5.01 17.75
CA ALA A 108 -10.81 -5.69 16.83
C ALA A 108 -11.69 -4.72 16.01
N ALA A 109 -11.71 -3.43 16.37
CA ALA A 109 -12.53 -2.42 15.70
C ALA A 109 -11.98 -1.96 14.34
N VAL A 110 -10.72 -2.26 14.01
CA VAL A 110 -10.09 -1.87 12.74
C VAL A 110 -9.90 -3.08 11.83
N PHE A 111 -10.19 -2.89 10.55
CA PHE A 111 -9.85 -3.80 9.46
C PHE A 111 -8.95 -3.06 8.46
N GLU A 112 -7.79 -3.63 8.14
CA GLU A 112 -6.88 -3.09 7.12
C GLU A 112 -7.25 -3.67 5.76
N GLY A 113 -7.69 -2.79 4.85
CA GLY A 113 -8.17 -3.13 3.52
C GLY A 113 -7.10 -3.03 2.43
N MET A 114 -6.12 -2.16 2.61
CA MET A 114 -4.97 -1.98 1.72
C MET A 114 -3.83 -1.34 2.51
N CYS A 115 -2.60 -1.77 2.24
CA CYS A 115 -1.40 -1.16 2.81
C CYS A 115 -0.28 -1.14 1.77
N ASN A 116 0.28 0.04 1.51
CA ASN A 116 1.49 0.21 0.72
C ASN A 116 2.70 -0.19 1.61
N PRO A 117 3.47 -1.25 1.25
CA PRO A 117 4.41 -1.92 2.14
C PRO A 117 5.64 -1.06 2.52
N PRO A 118 6.38 -1.43 3.60
CA PRO A 118 6.87 -2.81 3.86
C PRO A 118 5.88 -3.74 4.58
N GLY A 119 5.58 -4.92 4.01
CA GLY A 119 4.85 -6.02 4.67
C GLY A 119 3.33 -6.09 4.47
N GLY A 120 2.71 -5.07 3.87
CA GLY A 120 1.27 -5.02 3.57
C GLY A 120 0.86 -5.53 2.19
N ASP A 121 -0.45 -5.70 2.01
CA ASP A 121 -1.06 -6.11 0.75
C ASP A 121 -1.52 -4.90 -0.08
N TRP A 122 -0.85 -4.67 -1.20
CA TRP A 122 -1.05 -3.57 -2.13
C TRP A 122 -1.64 -4.05 -3.48
N SER A 123 -1.96 -5.35 -3.58
CA SER A 123 -2.45 -5.99 -4.80
C SER A 123 -3.95 -5.80 -5.02
N GLY A 124 -4.68 -5.28 -4.02
CA GLY A 124 -6.09 -4.97 -4.09
C GLY A 124 -6.54 -4.14 -2.89
N ILE A 125 -7.78 -3.67 -2.95
CA ILE A 125 -8.46 -3.04 -1.79
C ILE A 125 -9.53 -4.01 -1.33
N SER A 126 -9.53 -4.31 -0.03
CA SER A 126 -10.53 -5.16 0.62
C SER A 126 -11.39 -4.31 1.56
N LEU A 127 -12.69 -4.58 1.63
CA LEU A 127 -13.60 -4.03 2.61
C LEU A 127 -14.51 -5.13 3.16
N GLN A 128 -14.84 -5.05 4.44
CA GLN A 128 -15.87 -5.86 5.07
C GLN A 128 -17.25 -5.20 4.92
N THR A 129 -18.28 -6.03 4.81
CA THR A 129 -19.68 -5.64 4.99
C THR A 129 -19.90 -5.01 6.36
N THR A 130 -20.96 -4.21 6.53
CA THR A 130 -21.24 -3.48 7.78
C THR A 130 -21.43 -4.42 8.99
N ASN A 131 -21.95 -5.62 8.77
CA ASN A 131 -22.09 -6.69 9.76
C ASN A 131 -20.83 -7.58 9.90
N ARG A 132 -19.79 -7.32 9.10
CA ARG A 132 -18.48 -8.00 9.12
C ARG A 132 -18.52 -9.50 8.83
N ASP A 133 -19.55 -9.95 8.13
CA ASP A 133 -19.73 -11.37 7.76
C ASP A 133 -19.07 -11.76 6.44
N MET A 134 -18.59 -10.77 5.69
CA MET A 134 -18.02 -10.96 4.37
C MET A 134 -16.97 -9.89 4.08
N GLU A 135 -15.88 -10.31 3.49
CA GLU A 135 -14.83 -9.47 2.91
C GLU A 135 -14.99 -9.50 1.40
N LEU A 136 -15.04 -8.30 0.82
CA LEU A 136 -15.16 -8.00 -0.60
C LEU A 136 -13.87 -7.35 -1.05
N ARG A 137 -13.30 -7.81 -2.17
CA ARG A 137 -11.98 -7.36 -2.62
C ARG A 137 -11.97 -7.03 -4.09
N TRP A 138 -11.44 -5.84 -4.40
CA TRP A 138 -11.17 -5.36 -5.74
C TRP A 138 -9.71 -5.60 -6.08
N LEU A 139 -9.46 -6.42 -7.11
CA LEU A 139 -8.11 -6.79 -7.56
C LEU A 139 -7.60 -5.88 -8.68
N SER A 140 -8.52 -5.32 -9.47
CA SER A 140 -8.19 -4.40 -10.55
C SER A 140 -8.28 -2.96 -10.04
N LEU A 141 -7.16 -2.43 -9.56
CA LEU A 141 -7.06 -1.06 -9.08
C LEU A 141 -6.74 -0.11 -10.26
N PRO A 142 -7.67 0.74 -10.72
CA PRO A 142 -7.41 1.67 -11.82
C PRO A 142 -6.28 2.63 -11.43
N ARG A 143 -5.21 2.69 -12.24
CA ARG A 143 -4.04 3.57 -11.97
C ARG A 143 -4.19 4.99 -12.50
N VAL A 144 -5.10 5.20 -13.44
CA VAL A 144 -5.45 6.52 -14.01
C VAL A 144 -6.96 6.57 -14.07
N SER A 145 -7.59 7.26 -13.11
CA SER A 145 -9.02 7.51 -13.21
C SER A 145 -9.26 8.72 -14.10
N LYS A 146 -10.38 8.72 -14.83
CA LYS A 146 -10.86 9.87 -15.60
C LYS A 146 -11.26 11.06 -14.68
N THR A 147 -11.29 10.85 -13.37
CA THR A 147 -11.89 11.72 -12.34
C THR A 147 -10.86 12.50 -11.52
N HIS A 148 -9.58 12.54 -11.93
CA HIS A 148 -8.47 13.11 -11.13
C HIS A 148 -8.31 12.50 -9.73
N ALA A 149 -8.88 11.30 -9.51
CA ALA A 149 -8.78 10.60 -8.25
C ALA A 149 -7.34 10.13 -8.00
N LYS A 150 -7.03 9.88 -6.72
CA LYS A 150 -5.73 9.38 -6.29
C LYS A 150 -5.93 8.07 -5.57
N ARG A 151 -5.21 7.03 -6.00
CA ARG A 151 -5.16 5.76 -5.29
C ARG A 151 -4.50 5.98 -3.92
N PRO A 152 -5.14 5.58 -2.81
CA PRO A 152 -4.55 5.69 -1.48
C PRO A 152 -3.33 4.79 -1.30
N ASP A 153 -2.46 5.17 -0.37
CA ASP A 153 -1.38 4.31 0.12
C ASP A 153 -1.94 3.29 1.13
N HIS A 154 -2.88 3.71 1.97
CA HIS A 154 -3.56 2.81 2.92
C HIS A 154 -5.07 2.99 2.92
N VAL A 155 -5.79 1.91 3.17
CA VAL A 155 -7.25 1.92 3.39
C VAL A 155 -7.56 1.15 4.66
N PHE A 156 -8.24 1.79 5.60
CA PHE A 156 -8.70 1.17 6.84
C PHE A 156 -10.22 1.28 6.96
N GLN A 157 -10.86 0.29 7.55
CA GLN A 157 -12.23 0.38 8.03
C GLN A 157 -12.25 0.39 9.55
N ILE A 158 -12.94 1.38 10.12
CA ILE A 158 -13.07 1.55 11.57
C ILE A 158 -14.54 1.41 11.96
N PHE A 159 -14.83 0.40 12.78
CA PHE A 159 -16.17 0.06 13.22
C PHE A 159 -16.48 0.65 14.60
N GLY A 160 -17.76 0.92 14.87
CA GLY A 160 -18.23 1.30 16.21
C GLY A 160 -17.96 2.73 16.65
N LEU A 161 -17.42 3.61 15.80
CA LEU A 161 -17.19 5.02 16.15
C LEU A 161 -18.39 5.94 15.91
N GLY A 162 -19.35 5.52 15.08
CA GLY A 162 -20.53 6.30 14.76
C GLY A 162 -21.66 5.41 14.26
N GLN A 163 -22.63 6.00 13.56
CA GLN A 163 -23.77 5.26 13.00
C GLN A 163 -23.37 4.31 11.86
N LYS A 164 -22.30 4.65 11.14
CA LYS A 164 -21.77 3.90 10.00
C LYS A 164 -20.29 3.59 10.22
N PRO A 165 -19.77 2.44 9.74
CA PRO A 165 -18.34 2.21 9.71
C PRO A 165 -17.65 3.30 8.88
N ILE A 166 -16.48 3.73 9.34
CA ILE A 166 -15.67 4.74 8.64
C ILE A 166 -14.70 4.02 7.72
N VAL A 167 -14.65 4.36 6.44
CA VAL A 167 -13.58 3.95 5.53
C VAL A 167 -12.60 5.11 5.42
N LEU A 168 -11.41 4.93 5.98
CA LEU A 168 -10.32 5.91 6.01
C LEU A 168 -9.32 5.61 4.91
N ALA A 169 -9.23 6.49 3.91
CA ALA A 169 -8.16 6.50 2.92
C ALA A 169 -7.00 7.39 3.36
N VAL A 170 -5.77 6.90 3.29
CA VAL A 170 -4.58 7.65 3.71
C VAL A 170 -3.60 7.77 2.54
N GLU A 171 -3.09 8.98 2.32
CA GLU A 171 -1.86 9.20 1.56
C GLU A 171 -0.72 9.45 2.56
N SER A 172 0.39 8.75 2.41
CA SER A 172 1.61 9.01 3.15
C SER A 172 2.61 9.75 2.26
N LYS A 173 3.35 10.68 2.84
CA LYS A 173 4.44 11.39 2.16
C LYS A 173 5.58 11.56 3.12
N GLU A 174 6.80 11.49 2.62
CA GLU A 174 7.94 11.79 3.48
C GLU A 174 7.87 13.22 4.04
N LEU A 175 7.66 14.24 3.18
CA LEU A 175 7.76 15.65 3.55
C LEU A 175 6.50 16.43 3.16
N ALA A 176 6.23 17.50 3.92
CA ALA A 176 5.11 18.42 3.68
C ALA A 176 5.03 18.96 2.24
N GLY A 177 6.19 19.29 1.64
CA GLY A 177 6.27 19.80 0.28
C GLY A 177 5.76 18.83 -0.78
N ALA A 178 5.87 17.51 -0.52
CA ALA A 178 5.46 16.46 -1.43
C ALA A 178 3.94 16.14 -1.35
N VAL A 179 3.24 16.64 -0.33
CA VAL A 179 1.78 16.49 -0.21
C VAL A 179 1.12 17.24 -1.36
N GLU A 180 0.32 16.56 -2.18
CA GLU A 180 -0.40 17.17 -3.30
C GLU A 180 -1.56 18.07 -2.80
N ALA A 181 -1.90 19.10 -3.58
CA ALA A 181 -3.07 19.91 -3.28
C ALA A 181 -4.36 19.09 -3.42
N ARG A 182 -5.30 19.30 -2.50
CA ARG A 182 -6.63 18.66 -2.51
C ARG A 182 -6.56 17.13 -2.56
N ILE A 183 -5.53 16.54 -1.95
CA ILE A 183 -5.35 15.09 -1.90
C ILE A 183 -6.51 14.40 -1.17
N GLY A 184 -7.06 15.00 -0.11
CA GLY A 184 -8.15 14.42 0.67
C GLY A 184 -9.40 14.06 -0.15
N PRO A 185 -10.01 15.03 -0.87
CA PRO A 185 -11.13 14.76 -1.76
C PRO A 185 -10.79 13.74 -2.85
N ARG A 186 -9.58 13.78 -3.42
CA ARG A 186 -9.15 12.86 -4.50
C ARG A 186 -9.04 11.41 -4.02
N LEU A 187 -8.62 11.19 -2.77
CA LEU A 187 -8.62 9.87 -2.13
C LEU A 187 -10.06 9.34 -1.94
N LYS A 188 -10.98 10.21 -1.47
CA LYS A 188 -12.40 9.82 -1.31
C LYS A 188 -13.04 9.49 -2.65
N THR A 189 -12.82 10.31 -3.68
CA THR A 189 -13.29 10.04 -5.04
C THR A 189 -12.80 8.69 -5.55
N TYR A 190 -11.54 8.32 -5.27
CA TYR A 190 -11.00 7.02 -5.69
C TYR A 190 -11.79 5.85 -5.11
N LEU A 191 -12.08 5.90 -3.81
CA LEU A 191 -12.90 4.87 -3.16
C LEU A 191 -14.33 4.89 -3.70
N SER A 192 -14.94 6.06 -3.89
CA SER A 192 -16.28 6.15 -4.48
C SER A 192 -16.37 5.50 -5.86
N ASP A 193 -15.40 5.81 -6.73
CA ASP A 193 -15.34 5.25 -8.08
C ASP A 193 -15.11 3.74 -8.06
N LEU A 194 -14.28 3.24 -7.14
CA LEU A 194 -14.03 1.82 -6.96
C LEU A 194 -15.28 1.07 -6.53
N LEU A 195 -15.98 1.60 -5.51
CA LEU A 195 -17.18 0.98 -4.93
C LEU A 195 -18.41 1.05 -5.85
N ALA A 196 -18.39 1.91 -6.87
CA ALA A 196 -19.39 1.91 -7.94
C ALA A 196 -19.33 0.66 -8.84
N SER A 197 -18.27 -0.15 -8.73
CA SER A 197 -18.11 -1.42 -9.44
C SER A 197 -18.21 -2.61 -8.47
N PRO A 198 -18.69 -3.79 -8.93
CA PRO A 198 -18.72 -4.98 -8.10
C PRO A 198 -17.30 -5.37 -7.66
N ALA A 199 -17.19 -5.89 -6.44
CA ALA A 199 -15.93 -6.47 -5.99
C ALA A 199 -15.55 -7.66 -6.89
N SER A 200 -14.25 -7.84 -7.13
CA SER A 200 -13.75 -8.94 -7.98
C SER A 200 -13.96 -10.30 -7.31
N VAL A 201 -13.70 -10.37 -6.02
CA VAL A 201 -13.82 -11.60 -5.23
C VAL A 201 -14.38 -11.33 -3.83
N GLN A 202 -14.95 -12.37 -3.22
CA GLN A 202 -15.50 -12.35 -1.87
C GLN A 202 -15.10 -13.57 -1.04
N ARG A 203 -15.05 -13.42 0.28
CA ARG A 203 -14.96 -14.52 1.25
C ARG A 203 -15.74 -14.20 2.52
N ARG A 204 -16.34 -15.21 3.17
CA ARG A 204 -17.09 -15.02 4.43
C ARG A 204 -16.20 -14.95 5.68
N ASN A 205 -15.06 -15.64 5.66
CA ASN A 205 -14.07 -15.54 6.72
C ASN A 205 -12.69 -15.92 6.16
N PRO A 206 -11.59 -15.60 6.86
CA PRO A 206 -10.23 -15.87 6.38
C PRO A 206 -9.93 -17.35 6.12
N GLN A 207 -10.69 -18.28 6.71
CA GLN A 207 -10.52 -19.73 6.54
C GLN A 207 -11.30 -20.30 5.34
N LYS A 208 -12.16 -19.50 4.70
CA LYS A 208 -12.92 -19.91 3.52
C LYS A 208 -12.22 -19.51 2.22
N THR A 209 -12.52 -20.25 1.16
CA THR A 209 -12.03 -19.95 -0.19
C THR A 209 -12.62 -18.65 -0.72
N TRP A 210 -11.82 -17.95 -1.52
CA TRP A 210 -12.27 -16.84 -2.33
C TRP A 210 -13.20 -17.33 -3.43
N ASN A 211 -14.26 -16.58 -3.70
CA ASN A 211 -15.18 -16.82 -4.80
C ASN A 211 -15.32 -15.55 -5.64
N HIS A 212 -15.65 -15.68 -6.93
CA HIS A 212 -16.06 -14.53 -7.72
C HIS A 212 -17.21 -13.78 -7.03
N SER A 213 -17.18 -12.46 -7.09
CA SER A 213 -18.18 -11.61 -6.48
C SER A 213 -18.94 -10.81 -7.54
N GLU A 214 -20.23 -10.66 -7.32
CA GLU A 214 -21.09 -9.73 -8.06
C GLU A 214 -21.65 -8.64 -7.13
N VAL A 215 -21.18 -8.61 -5.88
CA VAL A 215 -21.65 -7.70 -4.85
C VAL A 215 -21.12 -6.31 -5.11
N ILE A 216 -22.04 -5.35 -5.20
CA ILE A 216 -21.76 -3.91 -5.21
C ILE A 216 -22.10 -3.40 -3.81
N LEU A 217 -21.13 -2.78 -3.13
CA LEU A 217 -21.39 -2.12 -1.86
C LEU A 217 -22.11 -0.79 -2.09
N ASP A 218 -23.15 -0.52 -1.30
CA ASP A 218 -23.69 0.84 -1.25
C ASP A 218 -22.71 1.71 -0.46
N ILE A 219 -22.12 2.69 -1.14
CA ILE A 219 -21.22 3.67 -0.53
C ILE A 219 -21.90 4.42 0.63
N HIS A 220 -23.23 4.57 0.60
CA HIS A 220 -23.98 5.23 1.64
C HIS A 220 -24.03 4.42 2.93
N ASP A 221 -23.67 3.13 2.94
CA ASP A 221 -23.54 2.35 4.17
C ASP A 221 -22.29 2.71 4.99
N PHE A 222 -21.38 3.49 4.40
CA PHE A 222 -20.11 3.88 4.99
C PHE A 222 -19.98 5.40 5.12
N ALA A 223 -19.13 5.83 6.05
CA ALA A 223 -18.66 7.21 6.10
C ALA A 223 -17.24 7.28 5.53
N LEU A 224 -17.05 7.98 4.41
CA LEU A 224 -15.72 8.13 3.81
C LEU A 224 -14.92 9.26 4.48
N ALA A 225 -13.72 8.92 4.95
CA ALA A 225 -12.75 9.85 5.50
C ALA A 225 -11.43 9.80 4.74
N SER A 226 -10.69 10.89 4.78
CA SER A 226 -9.36 11.00 4.21
C SER A 226 -8.34 11.50 5.22
N ALA A 227 -7.11 10.99 5.16
CA ALA A 227 -6.01 11.51 5.94
C ALA A 227 -4.72 11.69 5.11
N VAL A 228 -3.88 12.61 5.59
CA VAL A 228 -2.49 12.72 5.14
C VAL A 228 -1.56 12.40 6.30
N ALA A 229 -0.58 11.54 6.05
CA ALA A 229 0.44 11.15 7.00
C ALA A 229 1.83 11.59 6.51
N PHE A 230 2.62 12.28 7.35
CA PHE A 230 3.94 12.74 6.93
C PHE A 230 4.90 13.08 8.07
N LEU A 231 6.18 13.30 7.73
CA LEU A 231 7.21 13.80 8.66
C LEU A 231 7.28 15.34 8.57
N PRO A 232 6.76 16.08 9.56
CA PRO A 232 6.96 17.53 9.63
C PRO A 232 8.39 17.87 10.06
N ARG A 233 8.92 18.97 9.54
CA ARG A 233 10.19 19.56 10.03
C ARG A 233 9.95 20.60 11.11
N ASN A 234 8.75 21.20 11.13
CA ASN A 234 8.35 22.24 12.05
C ASN A 234 6.81 22.35 12.09
N GLU A 235 6.29 23.22 12.94
CA GLU A 235 4.84 23.44 13.09
C GLU A 235 4.18 24.07 11.85
N LEU A 236 4.90 24.92 11.12
CA LEU A 236 4.37 25.57 9.91
C LEU A 236 4.04 24.54 8.82
N ASP A 237 4.82 23.47 8.74
CA ASP A 237 4.56 22.36 7.81
C ASP A 237 3.18 21.75 8.04
N VAL A 238 2.77 21.59 9.30
CA VAL A 238 1.46 21.01 9.65
C VAL A 238 0.33 21.95 9.25
N ASP A 239 0.47 23.24 9.49
CA ASP A 239 -0.50 24.25 9.05
C ASP A 239 -0.62 24.32 7.52
N VAL A 240 0.51 24.24 6.82
CA VAL A 240 0.54 24.23 5.35
C VAL A 240 -0.14 22.98 4.82
N VAL A 241 0.18 21.79 5.34
CA VAL A 241 -0.42 20.52 4.91
C VAL A 241 -1.92 20.51 5.21
N ARG A 242 -2.34 20.97 6.39
CA ARG A 242 -3.77 21.10 6.75
C ARG A 242 -4.54 21.93 5.74
N LYS A 243 -4.02 23.10 5.36
CA LYS A 243 -4.68 23.99 4.38
C LYS A 243 -4.62 23.44 2.95
N LYS A 244 -3.51 22.80 2.57
CA LYS A 244 -3.26 22.33 1.19
C LYS A 244 -4.01 21.04 0.86
N SER A 245 -4.11 20.13 1.83
CA SER A 245 -4.57 18.75 1.59
C SER A 245 -6.10 18.64 1.45
N GLU A 246 -6.86 19.49 2.12
CA GLU A 246 -8.32 19.35 2.30
C GLU A 246 -8.72 17.97 2.86
N SER A 247 -7.82 17.29 3.59
CA SER A 247 -8.12 16.00 4.23
C SER A 247 -8.94 16.18 5.51
N ASP A 248 -9.59 15.11 5.95
CA ASP A 248 -10.38 15.10 7.18
C ASP A 248 -9.49 15.09 8.44
N LEU A 249 -8.31 14.46 8.33
CA LEU A 249 -7.33 14.33 9.41
C LEU A 249 -5.91 14.50 8.87
N VAL A 250 -5.06 15.21 9.60
CA VAL A 250 -3.61 15.24 9.35
C VAL A 250 -2.91 14.48 10.48
N LEU A 251 -2.03 13.56 10.10
CA LEU A 251 -1.21 12.75 11.00
C LEU A 251 0.25 13.14 10.82
N SER A 252 0.83 13.74 11.85
CA SER A 252 2.21 14.20 11.86
C SER A 252 3.07 13.27 12.70
N PHE A 253 4.13 12.72 12.12
CA PHE A 253 4.96 11.69 12.73
C PHE A 253 6.30 12.26 13.18
N TYR A 254 6.59 12.15 14.47
CA TYR A 254 7.82 12.63 15.10
C TYR A 254 8.58 11.45 15.66
N PHE A 255 9.69 11.10 15.02
CA PHE A 255 10.53 10.00 15.46
C PHE A 255 11.65 10.50 16.38
N ALA A 256 11.94 9.71 17.41
CA ALA A 256 13.00 9.94 18.38
C ALA A 256 13.74 8.62 18.68
N ALA A 257 14.85 8.73 19.41
CA ALA A 257 15.68 7.57 19.80
C ALA A 257 16.01 6.67 18.61
N ASP A 258 16.51 7.27 17.52
CA ASP A 258 16.91 6.58 16.29
C ASP A 258 15.81 5.71 15.66
N GLY A 259 14.54 6.15 15.79
CA GLY A 259 13.37 5.47 15.26
C GLY A 259 12.70 4.49 16.23
N ALA A 260 13.27 4.28 17.42
CA ALA A 260 12.68 3.41 18.44
C ALA A 260 11.42 4.00 19.09
N GLN A 261 11.21 5.32 18.95
CA GLN A 261 10.03 6.02 19.45
C GLN A 261 9.40 6.84 18.35
N CYS A 262 8.07 6.84 18.29
CA CYS A 262 7.29 7.64 17.35
C CYS A 262 6.10 8.28 18.07
N GLU A 263 6.05 9.61 18.09
CA GLU A 263 4.86 10.36 18.49
C GLU A 263 4.05 10.72 17.24
N ILE A 264 2.76 10.41 17.27
CA ILE A 264 1.80 10.74 16.23
C ILE A 264 0.92 11.87 16.76
N ARG A 265 0.97 13.01 16.09
CA ARG A 265 0.07 14.12 16.35
C ARG A 265 -1.08 14.11 15.36
N CYS A 266 -2.29 14.03 15.89
CA CYS A 266 -3.53 14.05 15.14
C CYS A 266 -4.10 15.49 15.12
N THR A 267 -4.11 16.11 13.95
CA THR A 267 -4.72 17.43 13.73
C THR A 267 -6.03 17.25 12.95
N PRO A 268 -7.18 17.19 13.65
CA PRO A 268 -8.47 17.01 12.98
C PRO A 268 -8.88 18.25 12.20
N CYS A 269 -9.41 18.05 10.99
CA CYS A 269 -9.83 19.13 10.09
C CYS A 269 -11.35 19.16 9.90
N THR A 270 -12.02 18.06 10.18
CA THR A 270 -13.48 17.89 10.10
C THR A 270 -14.01 17.09 11.29
N VAL A 271 -15.33 17.03 11.47
CA VAL A 271 -15.98 16.26 12.55
C VAL A 271 -15.62 14.77 12.48
N ILE A 272 -15.56 14.18 11.29
CA ILE A 272 -15.18 12.78 11.12
C ILE A 272 -13.69 12.57 11.43
N GLY A 273 -12.82 13.50 11.04
CA GLY A 273 -11.41 13.47 11.42
C GLY A 273 -11.21 13.59 12.93
N ASP A 274 -12.01 14.41 13.60
CA ASP A 274 -11.99 14.55 15.04
C ASP A 274 -12.41 13.28 15.77
N LEU A 275 -13.46 12.62 15.27
CA LEU A 275 -13.92 11.33 15.79
C LEU A 275 -12.82 10.26 15.68
N ILE A 276 -12.13 10.20 14.54
CA ILE A 276 -10.99 9.28 14.33
C ILE A 276 -9.84 9.65 15.27
N ALA A 277 -9.46 10.92 15.37
CA ALA A 277 -8.37 11.36 16.25
C ALA A 277 -8.62 11.00 17.72
N ARG A 278 -9.87 11.20 18.21
CA ARG A 278 -10.25 10.79 19.56
C ARG A 278 -10.11 9.28 19.75
N TYR A 279 -10.58 8.49 18.78
CA TYR A 279 -10.42 7.04 18.82
C TYR A 279 -8.95 6.62 18.92
N LEU A 280 -8.08 7.19 18.08
CA LEU A 280 -6.65 6.88 18.10
C LEU A 280 -6.01 7.17 19.47
N CYS A 281 -6.43 8.24 20.14
CA CYS A 281 -6.00 8.54 21.51
C CYS A 281 -6.50 7.57 22.58
N THR A 282 -7.52 6.74 22.29
CA THR A 282 -8.00 5.70 23.23
C THR A 282 -7.28 4.37 23.11
N LEU A 283 -6.43 4.20 22.08
CA LEU A 283 -5.74 2.94 21.84
C LEU A 283 -4.75 2.64 22.98
N THR A 284 -4.69 1.37 23.38
CA THR A 284 -3.71 0.90 24.37
C THR A 284 -2.41 0.56 23.64
N LEU A 285 -1.45 1.48 23.71
CA LEU A 285 -0.22 1.39 22.91
C LEU A 285 0.93 0.61 23.59
N GLY A 286 0.80 0.25 24.87
CA GLY A 286 1.76 -0.59 25.58
C GLY A 286 3.22 -0.09 25.48
N LYS A 287 4.18 -1.03 25.36
CA LYS A 287 5.62 -0.74 25.12
C LYS A 287 5.97 -0.70 23.62
N SER A 288 5.03 -0.32 22.76
CA SER A 288 5.23 -0.30 21.30
C SER A 288 6.24 0.75 20.83
N GLY A 289 6.55 1.74 21.66
CA GLY A 289 7.31 2.93 21.25
C GLY A 289 6.45 3.97 20.52
N ILE A 290 5.16 3.71 20.31
CA ILE A 290 4.22 4.64 19.66
C ILE A 290 3.44 5.40 20.74
N SER A 291 3.32 6.71 20.59
CA SER A 291 2.39 7.56 21.34
C SER A 291 1.51 8.34 20.38
N VAL A 292 0.27 8.64 20.81
CA VAL A 292 -0.68 9.42 20.01
C VAL A 292 -1.20 10.58 20.84
N ARG A 293 -1.15 11.79 20.29
CA ARG A 293 -1.80 12.97 20.86
C ARG A 293 -2.69 13.65 19.83
N ARG A 294 -3.71 14.35 20.31
CA ARG A 294 -4.66 15.12 19.50
C ARG A 294 -4.48 16.60 19.77
N ASP A 295 -4.44 17.41 18.72
CA ASP A 295 -4.47 18.87 18.84
C ASP A 295 -5.86 19.35 19.29
N GLN A 296 -5.87 20.37 20.14
CA GLN A 296 -7.11 20.97 20.66
C GLN A 296 -7.84 21.80 19.61
#